data_AF-A0A8J6MSX1-F1
#
_entry.id   AF-A0A8J6MSX1-F1
#
_cell.length_a   1.000
_cell.length_b   1.000
_cell.length_c   1.000
_cell.angle_alpha   90.00
_cell.angle_beta   90.00
_cell.angle_gamma   90.00
#
_symmetry.space_group_name_H-M   'P 1'
#
loop_
_entity.id
_entity.type
_entity.pdbx_description
1 polymer ?
#
loop_
_entity_poly.entity_id
_entity_poly.type
_entity_poly.pdbx_seq_one_letter_code
_entity_poly.pdbx_strand_id
1 'polypeptide(L)'
;MQLLAMITMLIDHAGYMFFPELKVLRWIGRIAMPLYAYGIAMGYLKTTNLKRYIQRLVIIAALSQIPYTLAFHTWTINIVGTFIFSLGVLWTIKQIPPVVGKLIILAIAVVLLELFPFEYGSFALILILIYSYTSIHWMLTAHVGLNLLFFFYKGWMIGMASAASTALLSLYPDFAGWGRKLIPRWLWLGFYPAHLLILVLIREVILYAY
;
A
#
# COMPACT_ATOMS: atom_id res chain seq x y z
N MET A 1 -4.57 11.58 8.17
CA MET A 1 -4.00 10.40 7.49
C MET A 1 -2.74 10.66 6.64
N GLN A 2 -2.78 11.55 5.63
CA GLN A 2 -1.74 11.63 4.59
C GLN A 2 -0.32 11.85 5.12
N LEU A 3 -0.14 12.82 6.03
CA LEU A 3 1.16 13.12 6.62
C LEU A 3 1.75 11.90 7.35
N LEU A 4 0.93 11.20 8.15
CA LEU A 4 1.37 10.00 8.85
C LEU A 4 1.84 8.93 7.86
N ALA A 5 1.06 8.67 6.81
CA ALA A 5 1.42 7.69 5.79
C ALA A 5 2.75 8.01 5.09
N MET A 6 2.99 9.29 4.75
CA MET A 6 4.25 9.74 4.14
C MET A 6 5.44 9.59 5.11
N ILE A 7 5.30 10.05 6.36
CA ILE A 7 6.37 9.97 7.34
C ILE A 7 6.73 8.52 7.64
N THR A 8 5.75 7.65 7.89
CA THR A 8 6.02 6.24 8.20
C THR A 8 6.64 5.51 7.00
N MET A 9 6.23 5.84 5.76
CA MET A 9 6.85 5.29 4.55
C MET A 9 8.30 5.75 4.38
N LEU A 10 8.58 7.03 4.65
CA LEU A 10 9.95 7.55 4.63
C LEU A 10 10.82 6.84 5.66
N ILE A 11 10.33 6.66 6.89
CA ILE A 11 11.02 5.92 7.95
C ILE A 11 11.27 4.47 7.53
N ASP A 12 10.30 3.81 6.90
CA ASP A 12 10.42 2.42 6.43
C ASP A 12 11.58 2.27 5.44
N HIS A 13 11.60 3.12 4.41
CA HIS A 13 12.57 3.03 3.32
C HIS A 13 13.95 3.52 3.74
N ALA A 14 14.03 4.61 4.51
CA ALA A 14 15.29 5.07 5.09
C ALA A 14 15.87 4.02 6.05
N GLY A 15 15.04 3.41 6.88
CA GLY A 15 15.45 2.32 7.76
C GLY A 15 15.99 1.12 7.01
N TYR A 16 15.32 0.71 5.92
CA TYR A 16 15.82 -0.38 5.08
C TYR A 16 17.16 -0.05 4.41
N MET A 17 17.32 1.18 3.91
CA MET A 17 18.45 1.55 3.08
C MET A 17 19.70 1.93 3.88
N PHE A 18 19.53 2.58 5.04
CA PHE A 18 20.63 3.16 5.82
C PHE A 18 20.83 2.50 7.18
N PHE A 19 19.79 1.88 7.75
CA PHE A 19 19.83 1.34 9.12
C PHE A 19 19.20 -0.06 9.21
N PRO A 20 19.64 -1.04 8.40
CA PRO A 20 18.98 -2.34 8.29
C PRO A 20 18.89 -3.11 9.62
N GLU A 21 19.83 -2.88 10.53
CA GLU A 21 19.85 -3.48 11.88
C GLU A 21 18.75 -2.92 12.81
N LEU A 22 18.30 -1.68 12.58
CA LEU A 22 17.25 -1.03 13.38
C LEU A 22 15.86 -1.46 12.92
N LYS A 23 15.51 -2.73 13.18
CA LYS A 23 14.23 -3.33 12.77
C LYS A 23 13.00 -2.51 13.19
N VAL A 24 13.07 -1.76 14.29
CA VAL A 24 11.98 -0.88 14.77
C VAL A 24 11.48 0.10 13.70
N LEU A 25 12.37 0.58 12.81
CA LEU A 25 12.00 1.47 11.72
C LEU A 25 11.08 0.79 10.71
N ARG A 26 11.28 -0.52 10.47
CA ARG A 26 10.41 -1.35 9.63
C ARG A 26 9.05 -1.59 10.27
N TRP A 27 8.98 -1.74 11.59
CA TRP A 27 7.72 -1.86 12.34
C TRP A 27 6.90 -0.57 12.22
N ILE A 28 7.50 0.59 12.46
CA ILE A 28 6.87 1.90 12.25
C ILE A 28 6.40 2.03 10.80
N GLY A 29 7.24 1.59 9.86
CA GLY A 29 6.97 1.63 8.43
C GLY A 29 5.74 0.88 7.96
N ARG A 30 5.38 -0.23 8.62
CA ARG A 30 4.19 -1.02 8.25
C ARG A 30 2.88 -0.24 8.38
N ILE A 31 2.85 0.86 9.13
CA ILE A 31 1.70 1.76 9.26
C ILE A 31 1.36 2.40 7.91
N ALA A 32 2.34 2.64 7.04
CA ALA A 32 2.13 3.36 5.78
C ALA A 32 1.19 2.63 4.82
N MET A 33 1.49 1.36 4.52
CA MET A 33 0.83 0.64 3.44
C MET A 33 -0.70 0.59 3.60
N PRO A 34 -1.27 0.23 4.77
CA PRO A 34 -2.72 0.20 4.93
C PRO A 34 -3.37 1.59 4.84
N LEU A 35 -2.69 2.67 5.27
CA LEU A 35 -3.23 4.03 5.08
C LEU A 35 -3.34 4.39 3.61
N TYR A 36 -2.34 4.00 2.79
CA TYR A 36 -2.44 4.12 1.34
C TYR A 36 -3.53 3.22 0.76
N ALA A 37 -3.62 1.95 1.17
CA ALA A 37 -4.67 1.03 0.73
C ALA A 37 -6.08 1.53 1.06
N TYR A 38 -6.30 2.10 2.26
CA TYR A 38 -7.55 2.74 2.65
C TYR A 38 -7.85 3.96 1.76
N GLY A 39 -6.84 4.80 1.50
CA GLY A 39 -6.94 5.91 0.56
C GLY A 39 -7.31 5.45 -0.85
N ILE A 40 -6.76 4.32 -1.31
CA ILE A 40 -7.08 3.71 -2.60
C ILE A 40 -8.54 3.24 -2.66
N ALA A 41 -8.98 2.49 -1.64
CA ALA A 41 -10.35 1.97 -1.52
C ALA A 41 -11.37 3.14 -1.47
N MET A 42 -11.18 4.10 -0.58
CA MET A 42 -12.06 5.27 -0.47
C MET A 42 -12.02 6.15 -1.73
N GLY A 43 -10.85 6.29 -2.37
CA GLY A 43 -10.70 6.99 -3.63
C GLY A 43 -11.51 6.35 -4.75
N TYR A 44 -11.52 5.03 -4.82
CA TYR A 44 -12.35 4.28 -5.76
C TYR A 44 -13.86 4.43 -5.46
N LEU A 45 -14.27 4.32 -4.20
CA LEU A 45 -15.68 4.44 -3.82
C LEU A 45 -16.26 5.84 -4.08
N LYS A 46 -15.43 6.89 -4.06
CA LYS A 46 -15.84 8.29 -4.20
C LYS A 46 -15.57 8.90 -5.58
N THR A 47 -14.84 8.22 -6.47
CA THR A 47 -14.48 8.80 -7.78
C THR A 47 -15.64 8.73 -8.76
N THR A 48 -15.92 9.83 -9.44
CA THR A 48 -16.86 9.88 -10.58
C THR A 48 -16.20 9.55 -11.91
N ASN A 49 -14.85 9.57 -11.96
CA ASN A 49 -14.08 9.27 -13.17
C ASN A 49 -12.95 8.30 -12.85
N LEU A 50 -13.24 7.00 -12.99
CA LEU A 50 -12.30 5.92 -12.73
C LEU A 50 -11.10 5.96 -13.68
N LYS A 51 -11.31 6.29 -14.96
CA LYS A 51 -10.24 6.39 -15.97
C LYS A 51 -9.16 7.39 -15.56
N ARG A 52 -9.54 8.61 -15.20
CA ARG A 52 -8.60 9.64 -14.70
C ARG A 52 -7.95 9.26 -13.37
N TYR A 53 -8.60 8.42 -12.56
CA TYR A 53 -8.02 7.93 -11.31
C TYR A 53 -6.92 6.90 -11.59
N ILE A 54 -7.20 5.89 -12.40
CA ILE A 54 -6.23 4.86 -12.81
C ILE A 54 -5.06 5.50 -13.58
N GLN A 55 -5.32 6.43 -14.51
CA GLN A 55 -4.25 7.12 -15.25
C GLN A 55 -3.22 7.79 -14.33
N ARG A 56 -3.68 8.44 -13.26
CA ARG A 56 -2.78 9.05 -12.26
C ARG A 56 -1.92 8.01 -11.57
N LEU A 57 -2.52 6.88 -11.19
CA LEU A 57 -1.80 5.79 -10.54
C LEU A 57 -0.78 5.15 -11.48
N VAL A 58 -1.14 4.92 -12.76
CA VAL A 58 -0.22 4.38 -13.77
C VAL A 58 0.99 5.29 -13.96
N ILE A 59 0.79 6.60 -14.05
CA ILE A 59 1.89 7.57 -14.15
C ILE A 59 2.79 7.46 -12.92
N ILE A 60 2.22 7.43 -11.72
CA ILE A 60 3.01 7.31 -10.47
C ILE A 60 3.78 5.98 -10.46
N ALA A 61 3.12 4.86 -10.75
CA ALA A 61 3.73 3.53 -10.76
C ALA A 61 4.91 3.45 -11.75
N ALA A 62 4.75 4.01 -12.95
CA ALA A 62 5.81 4.03 -13.96
C ALA A 62 6.99 4.91 -13.50
N LEU A 63 6.72 6.13 -13.03
CA LEU A 63 7.76 7.05 -12.54
C LEU A 63 8.49 6.50 -11.32
N SER A 64 7.81 5.75 -10.46
CA SER A 64 8.42 5.16 -9.26
C SER A 64 9.14 3.84 -9.51
N GLN A 65 8.92 3.16 -10.64
CA GLN A 65 9.50 1.83 -10.85
C GLN A 65 11.03 1.86 -10.90
N ILE A 66 11.61 2.83 -11.62
CA ILE A 66 13.07 2.99 -11.70
C ILE A 66 13.69 3.23 -10.32
N PRO A 67 13.29 4.27 -9.55
CA PRO A 67 13.87 4.50 -8.23
C PRO A 67 13.56 3.36 -7.25
N TYR A 68 12.42 2.69 -7.36
CA TYR A 68 12.10 1.50 -6.56
C TYR A 68 13.08 0.35 -6.84
N THR A 69 13.33 0.04 -8.12
CA THR A 69 14.28 -1.01 -8.51
C THR A 69 15.70 -0.69 -8.07
N LEU A 70 16.13 0.57 -8.15
CA LEU A 70 17.43 1.01 -7.63
C LEU A 70 17.50 0.95 -6.10
N ALA A 71 16.43 1.31 -5.39
CA ALA A 71 16.38 1.32 -3.93
C ALA A 71 16.47 -0.09 -3.33
N PHE A 72 15.73 -1.04 -3.90
CA PHE A 72 15.55 -2.38 -3.33
C PHE A 72 16.26 -3.49 -4.11
N HIS A 73 17.00 -3.15 -5.17
CA HIS A 73 17.71 -4.08 -6.04
C HIS A 73 16.82 -5.24 -6.53
N THR A 74 15.59 -4.92 -6.92
CA THR A 74 14.60 -5.91 -7.38
C THR A 74 13.76 -5.39 -8.56
N TRP A 75 13.32 -6.31 -9.41
CA TRP A 75 12.34 -6.06 -10.47
C TRP A 75 10.89 -6.28 -10.03
N THR A 76 10.65 -6.45 -8.73
CA THR A 76 9.30 -6.48 -8.15
C THR A 76 8.50 -5.24 -8.59
N ILE A 77 7.27 -5.45 -9.04
CA ILE A 77 6.31 -4.40 -9.36
C ILE A 77 5.98 -3.68 -8.06
N ASN A 78 6.20 -2.36 -8.03
CA ASN A 78 5.99 -1.56 -6.82
C ASN A 78 4.53 -1.58 -6.32
N ILE A 79 4.33 -1.16 -5.07
CA ILE A 79 3.03 -1.15 -4.40
C ILE A 79 1.93 -0.41 -5.18
N VAL A 80 2.26 0.62 -5.95
CA VAL A 80 1.28 1.35 -6.77
C VAL A 80 0.77 0.48 -7.91
N GLY A 81 1.64 -0.33 -8.52
CA GLY A 81 1.25 -1.38 -9.47
C GLY A 81 0.32 -2.41 -8.85
N THR A 82 0.62 -2.88 -7.62
CA THR A 82 -0.27 -3.77 -6.86
C THR A 82 -1.64 -3.13 -6.61
N PHE A 83 -1.68 -1.83 -6.28
CA PHE A 83 -2.94 -1.10 -6.10
C PHE A 83 -3.75 -0.97 -7.39
N ILE A 84 -3.11 -0.73 -8.54
CA ILE A 84 -3.80 -0.67 -9.84
C ILE A 84 -4.44 -2.02 -10.16
N PHE A 85 -3.68 -3.11 -10.00
CA PHE A 85 -4.20 -4.46 -10.19
C PHE A 85 -5.39 -4.73 -9.25
N SER A 86 -5.22 -4.42 -7.96
CA SER A 86 -6.26 -4.61 -6.95
C SER A 86 -7.53 -3.81 -7.23
N LEU A 87 -7.38 -2.58 -7.73
CA LEU A 87 -8.51 -1.76 -8.17
C LEU A 87 -9.22 -2.35 -9.38
N GLY A 88 -8.47 -2.92 -10.33
CA GLY A 88 -9.03 -3.65 -11.47
C GLY A 88 -9.91 -4.82 -11.00
N VAL A 89 -9.41 -5.62 -10.05
CA VAL A 89 -10.18 -6.71 -9.44
C VAL A 89 -11.43 -6.19 -8.73
N LEU A 90 -11.29 -5.18 -7.87
CA LEU A 90 -12.42 -4.56 -7.17
C LEU A 90 -13.48 -4.00 -8.13
N TRP A 91 -13.06 -3.42 -9.25
CA TRP A 91 -13.97 -2.95 -10.30
C TRP A 91 -14.71 -4.11 -10.96
N THR A 92 -13.99 -5.15 -11.38
CA THR A 92 -14.57 -6.33 -12.04
C THR A 92 -15.57 -7.05 -11.15
N ILE A 93 -15.24 -7.34 -9.88
CA ILE A 93 -16.15 -8.06 -8.98
C ILE A 93 -17.44 -7.28 -8.67
N LYS A 94 -17.42 -5.93 -8.78
CA LYS A 94 -18.63 -5.12 -8.63
C LYS A 94 -19.59 -5.25 -9.80
N GLN A 95 -19.10 -5.59 -10.99
CA GLN A 95 -19.93 -5.80 -12.18
C GLN A 95 -20.52 -7.21 -12.25
N ILE A 96 -20.04 -8.16 -11.44
CA ILE A 96 -20.47 -9.55 -11.45
C ILE A 96 -21.54 -9.75 -10.36
N PRO A 97 -22.80 -10.09 -10.70
CA PRO A 97 -23.83 -10.36 -9.69
C PRO A 97 -23.57 -11.63 -8.84
N PRO A 98 -23.29 -12.82 -9.42
CA PRO A 98 -23.23 -14.05 -8.65
C PRO A 98 -21.99 -14.11 -7.75
N VAL A 99 -22.18 -14.57 -6.52
CA VAL A 99 -21.09 -14.73 -5.52
C VAL A 99 -20.03 -15.68 -6.02
N VAL A 100 -20.41 -16.80 -6.65
CA VAL A 100 -19.47 -17.78 -7.22
C VAL A 100 -18.53 -17.13 -8.24
N GLY A 101 -19.04 -16.28 -9.12
CA GLY A 101 -18.23 -15.56 -10.11
C GLY A 101 -17.21 -14.62 -9.45
N LYS A 102 -17.61 -13.91 -8.38
CA LYS A 102 -16.69 -13.07 -7.60
C LYS A 102 -15.58 -13.88 -6.95
N LEU A 103 -15.91 -15.04 -6.38
CA LEU A 103 -14.94 -15.93 -5.74
C LEU A 103 -13.94 -16.50 -6.75
N ILE A 104 -14.39 -16.86 -7.97
CA ILE A 104 -13.49 -17.32 -9.05
C ILE A 104 -12.52 -16.21 -9.44
N ILE A 105 -13.01 -14.99 -9.71
CA ILE A 105 -12.14 -13.85 -10.06
C ILE A 105 -11.15 -13.55 -8.94
N LEU A 106 -11.60 -13.58 -7.68
CA LEU A 106 -10.74 -13.37 -6.52
C LEU A 106 -9.66 -14.45 -6.41
N ALA A 107 -10.02 -15.73 -6.58
CA ALA A 107 -9.05 -16.83 -6.55
C ALA A 107 -7.99 -16.69 -7.65
N ILE A 108 -8.40 -16.39 -8.88
CA ILE A 108 -7.48 -16.13 -10.00
C ILE A 108 -6.56 -14.94 -9.67
N ALA A 109 -7.14 -13.84 -9.17
CA ALA A 109 -6.37 -12.64 -8.82
C ALA A 109 -5.33 -12.90 -7.72
N VAL A 110 -5.70 -13.67 -6.69
CA VAL A 110 -4.77 -14.08 -5.61
C VAL A 110 -3.63 -14.91 -6.20
N VAL A 111 -3.92 -15.91 -7.02
CA VAL A 111 -2.89 -16.74 -7.68
C VAL A 111 -1.94 -15.87 -8.51
N LEU A 112 -2.48 -14.95 -9.32
CA LEU A 112 -1.65 -14.06 -10.14
C LEU A 112 -0.76 -13.14 -9.29
N LEU A 113 -1.29 -12.57 -8.20
CA LEU A 113 -0.53 -11.69 -7.31
C LEU A 113 0.55 -12.42 -6.49
N GLU A 114 0.43 -13.72 -6.33
CA GLU A 114 1.45 -14.56 -5.68
C GLU A 114 2.44 -15.18 -6.67
N LEU A 115 2.01 -15.43 -7.91
CA LEU A 115 2.85 -15.97 -8.98
C LEU A 115 3.81 -14.91 -9.55
N PHE A 116 3.34 -13.68 -9.69
CA PHE A 116 4.15 -12.56 -10.18
C PHE A 116 4.69 -11.72 -9.02
N PRO A 117 5.85 -11.07 -9.18
CA PRO A 117 6.52 -10.36 -8.09
C PRO A 117 5.85 -8.99 -7.86
N PHE A 118 4.66 -8.97 -7.27
CA PHE A 118 3.99 -7.74 -6.84
C PHE A 118 4.34 -7.43 -5.38
N GLU A 119 4.68 -6.18 -5.09
CA GLU A 119 4.92 -5.74 -3.73
C GLU A 119 3.65 -5.90 -2.89
N TYR A 120 3.76 -6.57 -1.74
CA TYR A 120 2.65 -7.03 -0.89
C TYR A 120 1.67 -8.05 -1.51
N GLY A 121 1.70 -8.29 -2.82
CA GLY A 121 0.91 -9.33 -3.49
C GLY A 121 -0.57 -9.34 -3.10
N SER A 122 -1.11 -10.51 -2.81
CA SER A 122 -2.53 -10.69 -2.46
C SER A 122 -2.94 -10.04 -1.13
N PHE A 123 -1.98 -9.73 -0.24
CA PHE A 123 -2.27 -9.01 1.01
C PHE A 123 -2.89 -7.64 0.73
N ALA A 124 -2.32 -6.88 -0.21
CA ALA A 124 -2.82 -5.55 -0.56
C ALA A 124 -4.22 -5.63 -1.19
N LEU A 125 -4.47 -6.63 -2.05
CA LEU A 125 -5.78 -6.88 -2.63
C LEU A 125 -6.84 -7.14 -1.55
N ILE A 126 -6.59 -8.11 -0.67
CA ILE A 126 -7.55 -8.50 0.38
C ILE A 126 -7.78 -7.34 1.34
N LEU A 127 -6.74 -6.57 1.68
CA LEU A 127 -6.87 -5.40 2.54
C LEU A 127 -7.74 -4.30 1.90
N ILE A 128 -7.58 -4.04 0.60
CA ILE A 128 -8.46 -3.12 -0.15
C ILE A 128 -9.91 -3.62 -0.13
N LEU A 129 -10.14 -4.94 -0.24
CA LEU A 129 -11.48 -5.52 -0.15
C LEU A 129 -12.09 -5.36 1.24
N ILE A 130 -11.31 -5.59 2.30
CA ILE A 130 -11.73 -5.35 3.69
C ILE A 130 -12.18 -3.89 3.84
N TYR A 131 -11.38 -2.92 3.39
CA TYR A 131 -11.75 -1.50 3.46
C TYR A 131 -12.93 -1.10 2.57
N SER A 132 -13.24 -1.89 1.55
CA SER A 132 -14.33 -1.60 0.62
C SER A 132 -15.67 -2.19 1.04
N TYR A 133 -15.67 -3.30 1.78
CA TYR A 133 -16.88 -4.10 2.07
C TYR A 133 -17.14 -4.35 3.54
N THR A 134 -16.15 -4.22 4.42
CA THR A 134 -16.31 -4.49 5.85
C THR A 134 -16.75 -3.22 6.58
N SER A 135 -17.68 -3.34 7.52
CA SER A 135 -18.07 -2.21 8.37
C SER A 135 -16.92 -1.79 9.29
N ILE A 136 -16.92 -0.52 9.70
CA ILE A 136 -15.82 0.07 10.46
C ILE A 136 -15.50 -0.67 11.77
N HIS A 137 -16.52 -1.27 12.41
CA HIS A 137 -16.38 -2.05 13.65
C HIS A 137 -15.67 -3.39 13.46
N TRP A 138 -15.83 -4.03 12.30
CA TRP A 138 -15.20 -5.32 11.98
C TRP A 138 -13.89 -5.18 11.19
N MET A 139 -13.61 -3.98 10.68
CA MET A 139 -12.46 -3.69 9.82
C MET A 139 -11.12 -4.04 10.49
N LEU A 140 -10.94 -3.69 11.77
CA LEU A 140 -9.73 -4.05 12.52
C LEU A 140 -9.60 -5.56 12.69
N THR A 141 -10.67 -6.24 13.13
CA THR A 141 -10.67 -7.69 13.33
C THR A 141 -10.35 -8.43 12.03
N ALA A 142 -10.94 -8.02 10.91
CA ALA A 142 -10.67 -8.60 9.60
C ALA A 142 -9.21 -8.40 9.18
N HIS A 143 -8.63 -7.21 9.40
CA HIS A 143 -7.22 -6.96 9.09
C HIS A 143 -6.27 -7.73 10.02
N VAL A 144 -6.59 -7.87 11.31
CA VAL A 144 -5.82 -8.74 12.22
C VAL A 144 -5.88 -10.19 11.75
N GLY A 145 -7.05 -10.68 11.34
CA GLY A 145 -7.19 -12.01 10.73
C GLY A 145 -6.34 -12.18 9.47
N LEU A 146 -6.33 -11.18 8.58
CA LEU A 146 -5.47 -11.18 7.39
C LEU A 146 -3.98 -11.21 7.76
N ASN A 147 -3.58 -10.43 8.76
CA ASN A 147 -2.21 -10.44 9.27
C ASN A 147 -1.83 -11.84 9.78
N LEU A 148 -2.67 -12.45 10.63
CA LEU A 148 -2.44 -13.81 11.13
C LEU A 148 -2.30 -14.82 9.99
N LEU A 149 -3.16 -14.75 8.97
CA LEU A 149 -3.06 -15.61 7.79
C LEU A 149 -1.70 -15.45 7.10
N PHE A 150 -1.23 -14.23 6.88
CA PHE A 150 0.08 -13.97 6.25
C PHE A 150 1.27 -14.26 7.15
N PHE A 151 1.09 -14.24 8.47
CA PHE A 151 2.09 -14.73 9.40
C PHE A 151 2.29 -16.24 9.24
N PHE A 152 1.22 -17.03 9.20
CA PHE A 152 1.34 -18.47 9.00
C PHE A 152 1.75 -18.85 7.56
N TYR A 153 1.33 -18.07 6.56
CA TYR A 153 1.68 -18.33 5.16
C TYR A 153 3.10 -17.90 4.79
N LYS A 154 3.53 -16.68 5.16
CA LYS A 154 4.81 -16.06 4.74
C LYS A 154 5.76 -15.73 5.89
N GLY A 155 5.40 -16.00 7.14
CA GLY A 155 6.23 -15.64 8.30
C GLY A 155 6.32 -14.13 8.57
N TRP A 156 5.37 -13.32 8.08
CA TRP A 156 5.42 -11.85 8.16
C TRP A 156 5.13 -11.29 9.57
N MET A 157 6.02 -11.55 10.53
CA MET A 157 5.89 -11.08 11.90
C MET A 157 5.84 -9.55 12.00
N ILE A 158 6.74 -8.85 11.29
CA ILE A 158 6.76 -7.37 11.28
C ILE A 158 5.44 -6.82 10.73
N GLY A 159 4.80 -7.54 9.80
CA GLY A 159 3.52 -7.19 9.19
C GLY A 159 2.40 -6.93 10.19
N MET A 160 2.45 -7.51 11.41
CA MET A 160 1.47 -7.27 12.47
C MET A 160 1.29 -5.79 12.82
N ALA A 161 2.36 -4.99 12.78
CA ALA A 161 2.28 -3.55 13.08
C ALA A 161 1.36 -2.78 12.12
N SER A 162 1.10 -3.32 10.93
CA SER A 162 0.18 -2.72 9.97
C SER A 162 -1.22 -2.54 10.55
N ALA A 163 -1.67 -3.39 11.48
CA ALA A 163 -2.99 -3.28 12.09
C ALA A 163 -3.21 -1.97 12.87
N ALA A 164 -2.13 -1.35 13.38
CA ALA A 164 -2.21 -0.09 14.12
C ALA A 164 -2.85 1.05 13.31
N SER A 165 -2.55 1.10 12.00
CA SER A 165 -3.17 2.05 11.09
C SER A 165 -4.69 1.87 10.97
N THR A 166 -5.16 0.61 11.00
CA THR A 166 -6.58 0.27 10.90
C THR A 166 -7.28 0.50 12.23
N ALA A 167 -6.58 0.25 13.34
CA ALA A 167 -7.08 0.64 14.66
C ALA A 167 -7.31 2.15 14.73
N LEU A 168 -6.36 2.98 14.26
CA LEU A 168 -6.56 4.42 14.18
C LEU A 168 -7.76 4.80 13.31
N LEU A 169 -7.91 4.19 12.13
CA LEU A 169 -9.04 4.45 11.23
C LEU A 169 -10.39 3.98 11.81
N SER A 170 -10.43 2.86 12.52
CA SER A 170 -11.65 2.31 13.13
C SER A 170 -12.06 3.07 14.39
N LEU A 171 -11.11 3.45 15.24
CA LEU A 171 -11.35 4.13 16.51
C LEU A 171 -11.59 5.63 16.33
N TYR A 172 -10.95 6.25 15.34
CA TYR A 172 -11.05 7.68 15.05
C TYR A 172 -11.38 7.89 13.56
N PRO A 173 -12.63 7.72 13.13
CA PRO A 173 -13.00 7.79 11.71
C PRO A 173 -12.61 9.10 11.02
N ASP A 174 -12.66 10.22 11.75
CA ASP A 174 -12.27 11.55 11.25
C ASP A 174 -10.76 11.65 10.92
N PHE A 175 -9.93 10.73 11.43
CA PHE A 175 -8.52 10.64 11.11
C PHE A 175 -8.25 10.47 9.61
N ALA A 176 -9.18 9.84 8.88
CA ALA A 176 -9.12 9.70 7.43
C ALA A 176 -9.01 11.07 6.73
N GLY A 177 -9.73 12.08 7.23
CA GLY A 177 -9.70 13.45 6.72
C GLY A 177 -8.59 14.33 7.31
N TRP A 178 -7.98 13.89 8.41
CA TRP A 178 -7.00 14.68 9.15
C TRP A 178 -5.79 15.08 8.29
N GLY A 179 -5.47 16.38 8.30
CA GLY A 179 -4.34 16.97 7.58
C GLY A 179 -4.49 17.02 6.06
N ARG A 180 -5.65 16.65 5.49
CA ARG A 180 -5.86 16.63 4.02
C ARG A 180 -5.72 18.01 3.37
N LYS A 181 -6.04 19.10 4.09
CA LYS A 181 -5.85 20.47 3.62
C LYS A 181 -4.41 20.98 3.79
N LEU A 182 -3.61 20.33 4.64
CA LEU A 182 -2.22 20.74 4.91
C LEU A 182 -1.28 20.29 3.78
N ILE A 183 -1.55 19.13 3.17
CA ILE A 183 -0.71 18.56 2.12
C ILE A 183 -1.30 18.88 0.74
N PRO A 184 -0.63 19.72 -0.08
CA PRO A 184 -1.11 19.99 -1.41
C PRO A 184 -1.05 18.71 -2.27
N ARG A 185 -2.00 18.60 -3.20
CA ARG A 185 -2.20 17.37 -3.98
C ARG A 185 -0.96 16.94 -4.77
N TRP A 186 -0.20 17.88 -5.32
CA TRP A 186 1.01 17.60 -6.07
C TRP A 186 2.08 16.94 -5.18
N LEU A 187 2.20 17.38 -3.93
CA LEU A 187 3.15 16.81 -2.96
C LEU A 187 2.73 15.40 -2.57
N TRP A 188 1.45 15.18 -2.27
CA TRP A 188 0.93 13.85 -1.95
C TRP A 188 1.16 12.84 -3.08
N LEU A 189 0.90 13.24 -4.34
CA LEU A 189 1.06 12.34 -5.49
C LEU A 189 2.52 12.16 -5.90
N GLY A 190 3.33 13.21 -5.82
CA GLY A 190 4.74 13.19 -6.17
C GLY A 190 5.64 12.55 -5.11
N PHE A 191 5.15 12.41 -3.87
CA PHE A 191 5.94 11.91 -2.76
C PHE A 191 6.56 10.54 -3.04
N TYR A 192 5.76 9.55 -3.50
CA TYR A 192 6.23 8.18 -3.68
C TYR A 192 7.46 8.04 -4.60
N PRO A 193 7.45 8.53 -5.86
CA PRO A 193 8.65 8.49 -6.69
C PRO A 193 9.76 9.41 -6.17
N ALA A 194 9.44 10.60 -5.66
CA ALA A 194 10.44 11.58 -5.26
C ALA A 194 11.27 11.12 -4.05
N HIS A 195 10.63 10.62 -2.99
CA HIS A 195 11.37 10.22 -1.79
C HIS A 195 12.26 9.00 -2.05
N LEU A 196 11.81 8.02 -2.84
CA LEU A 196 12.65 6.89 -3.24
C LEU A 196 13.89 7.37 -4.01
N LEU A 197 13.69 8.25 -4.99
CA LEU A 197 14.80 8.82 -5.77
C LEU A 197 15.79 9.56 -4.87
N ILE A 198 15.29 10.41 -3.97
CA ILE A 198 16.12 11.17 -3.03
C ILE A 198 16.94 10.23 -2.12
N LEU A 199 16.31 9.19 -1.55
CA LEU A 199 17.02 8.23 -0.70
C LEU A 199 18.10 7.48 -1.48
N VAL A 200 17.81 7.03 -2.70
CA VAL A 200 18.81 6.38 -3.57
C VAL A 200 19.99 7.31 -3.83
N LEU A 201 19.73 8.56 -4.24
CA LEU A 201 20.81 9.53 -4.50
C LEU A 201 21.67 9.77 -3.25
N ILE A 202 21.06 9.90 -2.08
CA ILE A 202 21.79 10.04 -0.82
C ILE A 202 22.65 8.80 -0.54
N ARG A 203 22.12 7.59 -0.74
CA ARG A 203 22.88 6.34 -0.57
C ARG A 203 24.08 6.29 -1.49
N GLU A 204 23.90 6.57 -2.78
CA GLU A 204 25.00 6.56 -3.73
C GLU A 204 26.09 7.58 -3.31
N VAL A 205 25.71 8.81 -2.94
CA VAL A 205 26.68 9.82 -2.46
C VAL A 205 27.45 9.34 -1.23
N ILE A 206 26.79 8.69 -0.27
CA ILE A 206 27.45 8.14 0.92
C ILE A 206 28.41 7.01 0.53
N LEU A 207 28.01 6.10 -0.36
CA LEU A 207 28.84 4.98 -0.80
C LEU A 207 30.07 5.41 -1.60
N TYR A 208 29.99 6.49 -2.38
CA TYR A 208 31.14 7.02 -3.13
C TYR A 208 32.05 7.94 -2.29
N ALA A 209 31.63 8.34 -1.09
CA ALA A 209 32.42 9.18 -0.20
C ALA A 209 33.39 8.40 0.71
N TYR A 210 33.32 7.06 0.70
CA TYR A 210 34.16 6.14 1.48
C TYR A 210 34.72 5.03 0.58
#